data_AF-A0A528FWX0-F1
#
_entry.id   AF-A0A528FWX0-F1
#
_cell.length_a   1.000
_cell.length_b   1.000
_cell.length_c   1.000
_cell.angle_alpha   90.00
_cell.angle_beta   90.00
_cell.angle_gamma   90.00
#
_symmetry.space_group_name_H-M   'P 1'
#
loop_
_entity.id
_entity.type
_entity.pdbx_description
1 polymer ?
#
loop_
_entity_poly.entity_id
_entity_poly.type
_entity_poly.pdbx_seq_one_letter_code
_entity_poly.pdbx_strand_id
1 'polypeptide(L)' 'MDIREIARNFYATIDAQDWDRLAGLVSPDLAVHLASASPIGFDDWRKSLTEFFVGFPDGHH' A
#
# COMPACT_ATOMS: atom_id res chain seq x y z
N MET A 1 13.61 15.39 -0.35
CA MET A 1 12.69 14.66 0.55
C MET A 1 13.49 13.49 1.14
N ASP A 2 13.46 13.32 2.45
CA ASP A 2 14.17 12.21 3.13
C ASP A 2 13.40 10.90 2.92
N ILE A 3 14.10 9.78 2.71
CA ILE A 3 13.47 8.47 2.52
C ILE A 3 12.62 8.07 3.74
N ARG A 4 13.01 8.50 4.94
CA ARG A 4 12.23 8.24 6.17
C ARG A 4 10.90 8.98 6.16
N GLU A 5 10.89 10.20 5.64
CA GLU A 5 9.67 10.99 5.50
C GLU A 5 8.73 10.39 4.46
N ILE A 6 9.28 9.92 3.33
CA ILE A 6 8.52 9.21 2.29
C ILE A 6 7.88 7.94 2.88
N ALA A 7 8.67 7.10 3.53
CA ALA A 7 8.19 5.85 4.11
C ALA A 7 7.09 6.09 5.15
N ARG A 8 7.28 7.05 6.06
CA ARG A 8 6.27 7.41 7.05
C ARG A 8 4.97 7.88 6.40
N ASN A 9 5.06 8.76 5.41
CA ASN A 9 3.87 9.26 4.71
C ASN A 9 3.16 8.14 3.93
N PHE A 10 3.93 7.22 3.34
CA PHE A 10 3.42 6.06 2.62
C PHE A 10 2.64 5.11 3.54
N TYR A 11 3.24 4.65 4.65
CA TYR A 11 2.54 3.75 5.58
C TYR A 11 1.36 4.43 6.27
N ALA A 12 1.49 5.69 6.68
CA ALA A 12 0.36 6.43 7.24
C ALA A 12 -0.82 6.57 6.25
N THR A 13 -0.54 6.65 4.95
CA THR A 13 -1.58 6.70 3.91
C THR A 13 -2.28 5.34 3.75
N ILE A 14 -1.52 4.24 3.84
CA ILE A 14 -2.08 2.87 3.83
C ILE A 14 -2.99 2.66 5.05
N ASP A 15 -2.50 3.02 6.25
CA ASP A 15 -3.24 2.82 7.50
C ASP A 15 -4.51 3.67 7.57
N ALA A 16 -4.48 4.86 6.97
CA ALA A 16 -5.67 5.72 6.82
C ALA A 16 -6.63 5.24 5.72
N GLN A 17 -6.27 4.21 4.95
CA GLN A 17 -7.02 3.69 3.81
C GLN A 17 -7.35 4.75 2.74
N ASP A 18 -6.46 5.75 2.57
CA ASP A 18 -6.59 6.82 1.59
C ASP A 18 -5.99 6.39 0.24
N TRP A 19 -6.79 5.65 -0.53
CA TRP A 19 -6.35 5.00 -1.77
C TRP A 19 -5.97 5.98 -2.88
N ASP A 20 -6.68 7.11 -2.97
CA ASP A 20 -6.41 8.13 -3.99
C ASP A 20 -5.06 8.80 -3.72
N ARG A 21 -4.76 9.10 -2.44
CA ARG A 21 -3.45 9.61 -2.05
C ARG A 21 -2.36 8.56 -2.25
N LEU A 22 -2.63 7.30 -1.92
CA LEU A 22 -1.65 6.21 -2.09
C LEU A 22 -1.25 6.05 -3.56
N ALA A 23 -2.21 6.16 -4.48
CA ALA A 23 -1.96 6.12 -5.93
C ALA A 23 -1.01 7.23 -6.39
N GLY A 24 -1.07 8.41 -5.75
CA GLY A 24 -0.14 9.52 -6.03
C GLY A 24 1.25 9.37 -5.40
N LEU A 25 1.44 8.44 -4.46
CA LEU A 25 2.73 8.18 -3.81
C LEU A 25 3.55 7.08 -4.50
N VAL A 26 2.92 6.31 -5.40
CA VAL A 26 3.56 5.21 -6.11
C VAL A 26 3.72 5.52 -7.59
N SER A 27 4.69 4.87 -8.22
CA SER A 27 4.86 4.97 -9.67
C SER A 27 3.77 4.18 -10.40
N PRO A 28 3.32 4.61 -11.60
CA PRO A 28 2.40 3.83 -12.44
C PRO A 28 2.91 2.42 -12.78
N ASP A 29 4.22 2.17 -12.69
CA ASP A 29 4.86 0.87 -12.94
C ASP A 29 5.16 0.08 -11.64
N LEU A 30 4.53 0.43 -10.52
CA LEU A 30 4.67 -0.28 -9.24
C LEU A 30 4.48 -1.79 -9.43
N ALA A 31 5.48 -2.56 -9.01
CA ALA A 31 5.42 -4.00 -8.88
C ALA A 31 5.58 -4.40 -7.41
N VAL A 32 4.54 -5.02 -6.85
CA VAL A 32 4.54 -5.49 -5.46
C VAL A 32 4.82 -6.98 -5.44
N HIS A 33 5.89 -7.37 -4.74
CA HIS A 33 6.29 -8.75 -4.57
C HIS A 33 5.91 -9.22 -3.17
N LEU A 34 4.92 -10.12 -3.06
CA LEU A 34 4.48 -10.69 -1.79
C LEU A 34 4.77 -12.19 -1.77
N ALA A 35 5.60 -12.64 -0.83
CA ALA A 35 6.05 -14.02 -0.71
C ALA A 35 6.58 -14.57 -2.05
N SER A 36 6.15 -15.78 -2.44
CA SER A 36 6.53 -16.43 -3.70
C SER A 36 5.52 -16.20 -4.85
N ALA A 37 4.61 -15.24 -4.71
CA ALA A 37 3.64 -14.94 -5.75
C ALA A 37 4.26 -14.15 -6.92
N SER A 38 3.63 -14.23 -8.09
CA SER A 38 3.94 -13.32 -9.18
C SER A 38 3.72 -11.87 -8.74
N PRO A 39 4.56 -10.91 -9.15
CA PRO A 39 4.37 -9.51 -8.80
C PRO A 39 3.03 -8.99 -9.32
N ILE A 40 2.40 -8.15 -8.50
CA ILE A 40 1.10 -7.55 -8.79
C ILE A 40 1.23 -6.03 -8.92
N GLY A 41 0.33 -5.42 -9.70
CA GLY A 41 0.22 -3.97 -9.84
C GLY A 41 -0.58 -3.32 -8.71
N PHE A 42 -0.65 -1.98 -8.73
CA PHE A 42 -1.32 -1.19 -7.70
C PHE A 42 -2.78 -1.60 -7.47
N ASP A 43 -3.58 -1.80 -8.52
CA ASP A 43 -5.01 -2.12 -8.38
C ASP A 43 -5.26 -3.44 -7.65
N ASP A 44 -4.46 -4.46 -7.96
CA ASP A 44 -4.58 -5.76 -7.30
C ASP A 44 -4.03 -5.72 -5.88
N TRP A 45 -2.94 -4.99 -5.65
CA TRP A 45 -2.42 -4.77 -4.31
C TRP A 45 -3.41 -4.00 -3.42
N ARG A 46 -4.10 -2.98 -3.95
CA ARG A 46 -5.15 -2.24 -3.23
C ARG A 46 -6.31 -3.16 -2.81
N LYS A 47 -6.70 -4.12 -3.64
CA LYS A 47 -7.71 -5.14 -3.27
C LYS A 47 -7.22 -5.97 -2.09
N SER A 48 -5.98 -6.46 -2.15
CA SER A 48 -5.38 -7.22 -1.04
C SER A 48 -5.29 -6.42 0.25
N LEU A 49 -4.93 -5.13 0.18
CA LEU A 49 -4.94 -4.23 1.36
C LEU A 49 -6.35 -4.04 1.91
N THR A 50 -7.35 -3.88 1.04
CA THR A 50 -8.76 -3.76 1.46
C THR A 50 -9.23 -5.03 2.18
N GLU A 51 -8.91 -6.21 1.64
CA GLU A 51 -9.20 -7.50 2.30
C GLU A 51 -8.46 -7.65 3.63
N PHE A 52 -7.20 -7.19 3.72
CA PHE A 52 -6.45 -7.16 4.96
C PHE A 52 -7.18 -6.37 6.05
N PHE A 53 -7.67 -5.15 5.77
CA PHE A 53 -8.39 -4.35 6.77
C PHE A 53 -9.78 -4.91 7.12
N VAL A 54 -10.40 -5.72 6.25
CA VAL A 54 -11.61 -6.48 6.62
C VAL A 54 -11.27 -7.57 7.64
N GLY A 55 -10.16 -8.29 7.44
CA GLY A 55 -9.71 -9.35 8.35
C GLY A 55 -9.08 -8.85 9.64
N PHE A 56 -8.46 -7.67 9.60
CA PHE A 56 -7.74 -7.02 10.70
C PHE A 56 -8.16 -5.55 10.81
N PRO A 57 -9.32 -5.26 11.43
CA PRO A 57 -9.88 -3.90 11.47
C PRO A 57 -9.01 -2.86 12.20
N ASP A 58 -8.08 -3.31 13.05
CA ASP A 58 -7.09 -2.51 13.78
C ASP A 58 -5.66 -2.68 13.26
N GLY A 59 -5.50 -3.33 12.09
CA GLY A 59 -4.23 -3.49 11.42
C GLY A 59 -3.58 -2.13 11.15
N HIS A 60 -2.27 -2.06 11.33
CA HIS A 60 -1.45 -0.88 11.08
C HIS A 60 -0.02 -1.33 10.74
N HIS A 61 0.73 -0.49 10.02
CA HIS A 61 2.09 -0.78 9.58
C HIS A 61 3.16 -0.13 10.48
#